data_AF-A0A928MGB6-F1
#
_entry.id   AF-A0A928MGB6-F1
#
_cell.length_a   1.000
_cell.length_b   1.000
_cell.length_c   1.000
_cell.angle_alpha   90.00
_cell.angle_beta   90.00
_cell.angle_gamma   90.00
#
_symmetry.space_group_name_H-M   'P 1'
#
loop_
_entity.id
_entity.type
_entity.pdbx_description
1 polymer ?
#
loop_
_entity_poly.entity_id
_entity_poly.type
_entity_poly.pdbx_seq_one_letter_code
_entity_poly.pdbx_strand_id
1 'polypeptide(L)'
;LSYKTSGNLLYPYVQPDVTGRNNQLIEVRNPDGSLMEALFLIDSNAYTGEGINVYDYIHDDQVDWYAREVERLNAEEGRTVSSMAFFHIPLQQYRTAYELYEQGSDEVTYFFGENGEKMIDKVCCSDYPSSLFDRMVELGSTKAVFCGHDHYNNMSLEYRGIRLTYGMSIDYLAMPGIEKDTAQRGAELITLHPDGSFDLRQIPLTGITD
;
A
#
# COMPACT_ATOMS: atom_id res chain seq x y z
N LEU A 1 -13.60 -16.00 -4.77
CA LEU A 1 -12.77 -17.04 -4.11
C LEU A 1 -13.67 -17.87 -3.19
N SER A 2 -13.44 -19.19 -3.08
CA SER A 2 -14.23 -20.08 -2.20
C SER A 2 -13.40 -20.54 -1.01
N TYR A 3 -14.05 -21.04 0.05
CA TYR A 3 -13.41 -21.68 1.21
C TYR A 3 -12.40 -22.79 0.83
N LYS A 4 -12.58 -23.46 -0.33
CA LYS A 4 -11.61 -24.48 -0.83
C LYS A 4 -10.29 -23.89 -1.33
N THR A 5 -10.27 -22.60 -1.67
CA THR A 5 -9.07 -21.87 -2.16
C THR A 5 -8.36 -21.06 -1.08
N SER A 6 -8.93 -21.00 0.14
CA SER A 6 -8.36 -20.26 1.28
C SER A 6 -7.51 -21.13 2.23
N GLY A 7 -7.34 -22.43 1.94
CA GLY A 7 -6.60 -23.36 2.81
C GLY A 7 -5.12 -23.04 3.00
N ASN A 8 -4.55 -22.16 2.18
CA ASN A 8 -3.16 -21.70 2.27
C ASN A 8 -3.05 -20.25 2.78
N LEU A 9 -4.16 -19.63 3.19
CA LEU A 9 -4.12 -18.30 3.77
C LEU A 9 -3.73 -18.44 5.24
N LEU A 10 -2.75 -17.64 5.68
CA LEU A 10 -2.32 -17.61 7.08
C LEU A 10 -3.45 -17.17 8.02
N TYR A 11 -4.47 -16.51 7.48
CA TYR A 11 -5.56 -15.87 8.22
C TYR A 11 -6.94 -16.24 7.64
N PRO A 12 -8.00 -16.14 8.45
CA PRO A 12 -9.35 -16.46 8.01
C PRO A 12 -9.80 -15.57 6.86
N TYR A 13 -10.61 -16.15 5.96
CA TYR A 13 -11.14 -15.44 4.79
C TYR A 13 -11.92 -14.16 5.16
N VAL A 14 -12.66 -14.22 6.25
CA VAL A 14 -13.35 -13.09 6.87
C VAL A 14 -12.91 -13.05 8.32
N GLN A 15 -12.46 -11.89 8.76
CA GLN A 15 -12.20 -11.63 10.17
C GLN A 15 -13.49 -11.11 10.81
N PRO A 16 -13.97 -11.70 11.92
CA PRO A 16 -15.12 -11.16 12.63
C PRO A 16 -14.90 -9.69 12.98
N ASP A 17 -15.94 -8.89 12.81
CA ASP A 17 -15.98 -7.47 13.19
C ASP A 17 -14.96 -6.56 12.47
N VAL A 18 -14.38 -7.01 11.36
CA VAL A 18 -13.51 -6.22 10.49
C VAL A 18 -13.88 -6.44 9.03
N THR A 19 -14.23 -5.35 8.34
CA THR A 19 -14.62 -5.30 6.94
C THR A 19 -13.50 -5.78 6.02
N GLY A 20 -13.89 -6.27 4.84
CA GLY A 20 -12.98 -6.84 3.86
C GLY A 20 -12.64 -8.30 4.15
N ARG A 21 -11.65 -8.81 3.42
CA ARG A 21 -11.26 -10.22 3.42
C ARG A 21 -9.76 -10.33 3.52
N ASN A 22 -9.30 -11.25 4.38
CA ASN A 22 -7.88 -11.51 4.58
C ASN A 22 -7.08 -10.24 4.96
N ASN A 23 -7.59 -9.39 5.84
CA ASN A 23 -6.73 -8.44 6.53
C ASN A 23 -5.69 -9.23 7.35
N GLN A 24 -4.42 -8.85 7.29
CA GLN A 24 -3.32 -9.59 7.92
C GLN A 24 -2.33 -8.67 8.59
N LEU A 25 -1.83 -9.13 9.73
CA LEU A 25 -0.63 -8.61 10.35
C LEU A 25 0.46 -9.68 10.20
N ILE A 26 1.61 -9.31 9.63
CA ILE A 26 2.78 -10.18 9.58
C ILE A 26 3.88 -9.51 10.42
N GLU A 27 4.30 -10.20 11.47
CA GLU A 27 5.37 -9.77 12.35
C GLU A 27 6.72 -10.30 11.84
N VAL A 28 7.60 -9.41 11.39
CA VAL A 28 8.95 -9.76 10.99
C VAL A 28 9.85 -9.60 12.20
N ARG A 29 10.39 -10.71 12.70
CA ARG A 29 11.20 -10.75 13.93
C ARG A 29 12.68 -10.99 13.63
N ASN A 30 13.53 -10.36 14.42
CA ASN A 30 14.97 -10.62 14.43
C ASN A 30 15.27 -12.04 14.96
N PRO A 31 16.49 -12.57 14.73
CA PRO A 31 16.89 -13.88 15.27
C PRO A 31 16.82 -13.99 16.79
N ASP A 32 16.89 -12.86 17.51
CA ASP A 32 16.75 -12.81 18.97
C ASP A 32 15.29 -12.76 19.46
N GLY A 33 14.32 -12.75 18.54
CA GLY A 33 12.89 -12.73 18.82
C GLY A 33 12.27 -11.32 18.91
N SER A 34 13.06 -10.25 18.94
CA SER A 34 12.54 -8.88 18.95
C SER A 34 11.77 -8.56 17.67
N LEU A 35 10.68 -7.81 17.76
CA LEU A 35 9.90 -7.43 16.59
C LEU A 35 10.61 -6.33 15.81
N MET A 36 11.05 -6.63 14.59
CA MET A 36 11.75 -5.66 13.74
C MET A 36 10.74 -4.75 13.02
N GLU A 37 9.78 -5.35 12.32
CA GLU A 37 8.84 -4.65 11.44
C GLU A 37 7.47 -5.34 11.45
N ALA A 38 6.40 -4.56 11.42
CA ALA A 38 5.04 -5.07 11.24
C ALA A 38 4.51 -4.76 9.84
N LEU A 39 4.09 -5.79 9.10
CA LEU A 39 3.49 -5.62 7.77
C LEU A 39 1.99 -5.80 7.86
N PHE A 40 1.26 -4.74 7.53
CA PHE A 40 -0.20 -4.74 7.45
C PHE A 40 -0.64 -4.96 6.01
N LEU A 41 -1.35 -6.05 5.75
CA LEU A 41 -2.04 -6.28 4.49
C LEU A 41 -3.51 -5.99 4.72
N ILE A 42 -4.04 -4.95 4.08
CA ILE A 42 -5.41 -4.46 4.30
C ILE A 42 -6.19 -4.63 3.02
N ASP A 43 -7.39 -5.21 3.12
CA ASP A 43 -8.31 -5.25 1.99
C ASP A 43 -8.87 -3.84 1.78
N SER A 44 -8.44 -3.16 0.71
CA SER A 44 -9.02 -1.87 0.31
C SER A 44 -10.42 -1.99 -0.29
N ASN A 45 -11.05 -3.17 -0.17
CA ASN A 45 -12.36 -3.50 -0.70
C ASN A 45 -12.34 -3.44 -2.25
N ALA A 46 -13.50 -3.21 -2.87
CA ALA A 46 -13.65 -3.27 -4.32
C ALA A 46 -14.40 -2.05 -4.85
N TYR A 47 -15.52 -2.27 -5.52
CA TYR A 47 -16.41 -1.22 -6.00
C TYR A 47 -17.59 -1.11 -5.02
N THR A 48 -18.09 0.10 -4.82
CA THR A 48 -19.30 0.34 -4.01
C THR A 48 -20.56 -0.26 -4.67
N GLY A 49 -20.51 -0.50 -5.98
CA GLY A 49 -21.66 -0.89 -6.79
C GLY A 49 -22.52 0.29 -7.25
N GLU A 50 -22.16 1.51 -6.85
CA GLU A 50 -22.80 2.73 -7.28
C GLU A 50 -22.08 3.27 -8.52
N GLY A 51 -22.72 3.25 -9.70
CA GLY A 51 -22.11 3.80 -10.91
C GLY A 51 -20.93 2.99 -11.46
N ILE A 52 -20.16 3.62 -12.36
CA ILE A 52 -19.01 3.01 -13.04
C ILE A 52 -17.74 3.57 -12.38
N ASN A 53 -16.81 2.70 -12.01
CA ASN A 53 -15.51 3.06 -11.42
C ASN A 53 -15.60 3.84 -10.09
N VAL A 54 -16.66 3.64 -9.30
CA VAL A 54 -16.72 4.15 -7.92
C VAL A 54 -16.13 3.09 -7.00
N TYR A 55 -14.95 3.41 -6.49
CA TYR A 55 -14.18 2.54 -5.62
C TYR A 55 -14.62 2.69 -4.17
N ASP A 56 -14.71 1.57 -3.48
CA ASP A 56 -14.86 1.53 -2.04
C ASP A 56 -13.54 1.96 -1.36
N TYR A 57 -13.56 2.11 -0.04
CA TYR A 57 -12.45 2.64 0.75
C TYR A 57 -12.13 1.71 1.92
N ILE A 58 -11.05 2.00 2.65
CA ILE A 58 -10.74 1.29 3.90
C ILE A 58 -11.60 1.88 5.02
N HIS A 59 -12.48 1.05 5.60
CA HIS A 59 -13.52 1.47 6.55
C HIS A 59 -12.97 1.67 7.95
N ASP A 60 -13.74 2.37 8.80
CA ASP A 60 -13.31 2.74 10.16
C ASP A 60 -13.00 1.53 11.06
N ASP A 61 -13.70 0.41 10.89
CA ASP A 61 -13.43 -0.83 11.64
C ASP A 61 -12.07 -1.47 11.27
N GLN A 62 -11.66 -1.35 10.01
CA GLN A 62 -10.32 -1.73 9.55
C GLN A 62 -9.25 -0.79 10.11
N VAL A 63 -9.53 0.53 10.15
CA VAL A 63 -8.63 1.53 10.76
C VAL A 63 -8.48 1.29 12.26
N ASP A 64 -9.57 0.99 12.95
CA ASP A 64 -9.55 0.68 14.37
C ASP A 64 -8.83 -0.64 14.66
N TRP A 65 -8.99 -1.65 13.80
CA TRP A 65 -8.19 -2.86 13.90
C TRP A 65 -6.69 -2.59 13.73
N TYR A 66 -6.30 -1.85 12.68
CA TYR A 66 -4.91 -1.44 12.48
C TYR A 66 -4.34 -0.71 13.71
N ALA A 67 -5.08 0.27 14.24
CA ALA A 67 -4.65 1.05 15.41
C ALA A 67 -4.47 0.17 16.65
N ARG A 68 -5.44 -0.73 16.94
CA ARG A 68 -5.35 -1.67 18.07
C ARG A 68 -4.14 -2.57 17.97
N GLU A 69 -3.82 -3.07 16.78
CA GLU A 69 -2.65 -3.92 16.58
C GLU A 69 -1.35 -3.13 16.76
N VAL A 70 -1.24 -1.91 16.20
CA VAL A 70 -0.06 -1.04 16.45
C VAL A 70 0.12 -0.77 17.94
N GLU A 71 -0.95 -0.43 18.66
CA GLU A 71 -0.90 -0.17 20.10
C GLU A 71 -0.50 -1.42 20.90
N ARG A 72 -1.04 -2.59 20.55
CA ARG A 72 -0.67 -3.87 21.15
C ARG A 72 0.82 -4.14 20.96
N LEU A 73 1.32 -4.05 19.73
CA LEU A 73 2.73 -4.27 19.41
C LEU A 73 3.65 -3.29 20.14
N ASN A 74 3.26 -2.02 20.21
CA ASN A 74 4.01 -1.00 20.92
C ASN A 74 4.10 -1.29 22.43
N ALA A 75 3.01 -1.77 23.03
CA ALA A 75 2.97 -2.14 24.44
C ALA A 75 3.83 -3.39 24.73
N GLU A 76 3.83 -4.38 23.84
CA GLU A 76 4.63 -5.60 23.96
C GLU A 76 6.13 -5.34 23.84
N GLU A 77 6.54 -4.47 22.90
CA GLU A 77 7.95 -4.17 22.63
C GLU A 77 8.48 -2.97 23.43
N GLY A 78 7.60 -2.22 24.10
CA GLY A 78 7.95 -1.06 24.92
C GLY A 78 8.46 0.16 24.12
N ARG A 79 8.15 0.22 22.83
CA ARG A 79 8.54 1.30 21.90
C ARG A 79 7.58 1.38 20.73
N THR A 80 7.61 2.46 19.96
CA THR A 80 6.93 2.49 18.66
C THR A 80 7.61 1.51 17.69
N VAL A 81 6.90 0.46 17.31
CA VAL A 81 7.32 -0.53 16.32
C VAL A 81 7.15 0.07 14.93
N SER A 82 8.13 -0.14 14.05
CA SER A 82 8.05 0.29 12.65
C SER A 82 7.04 -0.58 11.90
N SER A 83 6.25 0.04 11.03
CA SER A 83 5.30 -0.69 10.19
C SER A 83 5.25 -0.23 8.73
N MET A 84 4.78 -1.13 7.88
CA MET A 84 4.40 -0.86 6.50
C MET A 84 3.00 -1.35 6.23
N ALA A 85 2.30 -0.70 5.30
CA ALA A 85 0.97 -1.11 4.88
C ALA A 85 0.90 -1.40 3.38
N PHE A 86 0.12 -2.42 3.02
CA PHE A 86 -0.06 -2.90 1.66
C PHE A 86 -1.55 -3.05 1.39
N PHE A 87 -2.02 -2.44 0.31
CA PHE A 87 -3.41 -2.56 -0.14
C PHE A 87 -3.50 -2.29 -1.64
N HIS A 88 -4.64 -2.60 -2.27
CA HIS A 88 -4.73 -2.53 -3.73
C HIS A 88 -5.00 -1.11 -4.24
N ILE A 89 -6.08 -0.50 -3.76
CA ILE A 89 -6.59 0.81 -4.22
C ILE A 89 -5.86 1.93 -3.46
N PRO A 90 -5.31 2.96 -4.13
CA PRO A 90 -4.61 4.05 -3.46
C PRO A 90 -5.53 4.84 -2.52
N LEU A 91 -4.97 5.32 -1.41
CA LEU A 91 -5.64 6.32 -0.57
C LEU A 91 -5.67 7.68 -1.28
N GLN A 92 -6.59 8.56 -0.87
CA GLN A 92 -6.67 9.92 -1.38
C GLN A 92 -5.35 10.71 -1.21
N GLN A 93 -4.55 10.36 -0.20
CA GLN A 93 -3.24 11.00 0.02
C GLN A 93 -2.21 10.70 -1.08
N TYR A 94 -2.36 9.65 -1.88
CA TYR A 94 -1.56 9.48 -3.09
C TYR A 94 -1.86 10.60 -4.11
N ARG A 95 -3.15 10.94 -4.29
CA ARG A 95 -3.59 12.03 -5.16
C ARG A 95 -3.08 13.36 -4.63
N THR A 96 -3.32 13.66 -3.35
CA THR A 96 -2.86 14.90 -2.71
C THR A 96 -1.34 15.06 -2.81
N ALA A 97 -0.56 14.01 -2.51
CA ALA A 97 0.89 14.06 -2.60
C ALA A 97 1.36 14.31 -4.04
N TYR A 98 0.72 13.66 -5.02
CA TYR A 98 1.05 13.85 -6.42
C TYR A 98 0.72 15.27 -6.92
N GLU A 99 -0.44 15.82 -6.54
CA GLU A 99 -0.83 17.20 -6.88
C GLU A 99 0.15 18.23 -6.28
N LEU A 100 0.57 18.03 -5.01
CA LEU A 100 1.60 18.86 -4.38
C LEU A 100 2.95 18.76 -5.10
N TYR A 101 3.32 17.56 -5.54
CA TYR A 101 4.53 17.32 -6.33
C TYR A 101 4.50 18.07 -7.66
N GLU A 102 3.38 17.99 -8.40
CA GLU A 102 3.21 18.70 -9.67
C GLU A 102 3.26 20.23 -9.49
N GLN A 103 2.85 20.73 -8.32
CA GLN A 103 2.94 22.14 -7.95
C GLN A 103 4.34 22.57 -7.47
N GLY A 104 5.27 21.63 -7.30
CA GLY A 104 6.61 21.89 -6.77
C GLY A 104 6.61 22.27 -5.28
N SER A 105 5.66 21.76 -4.50
CA SER A 105 5.60 21.99 -3.05
C SER A 105 6.72 21.25 -2.32
N ASP A 106 7.32 21.92 -1.32
CA ASP A 106 8.32 21.32 -0.43
C ASP A 106 7.69 20.38 0.62
N GLU A 107 6.35 20.25 0.65
CA GLU A 107 5.64 19.32 1.54
C GLU A 107 5.80 17.85 1.13
N VAL A 108 6.32 17.60 -0.08
CA VAL A 108 6.55 16.27 -0.62
C VAL A 108 7.99 16.08 -1.06
N THR A 109 8.53 14.89 -0.80
CA THR A 109 9.85 14.51 -1.31
C THR A 109 9.68 13.49 -2.43
N TYR A 110 10.21 13.80 -3.62
CA TYR A 110 10.30 12.86 -4.73
C TYR A 110 11.53 11.97 -4.61
N PHE A 111 11.36 10.70 -5.01
CA PHE A 111 12.46 9.74 -5.03
C PHE A 111 12.59 9.05 -6.39
N PHE A 112 11.52 8.47 -6.93
CA PHE A 112 11.54 7.80 -8.23
C PHE A 112 10.15 7.61 -8.84
N GLY A 113 10.14 7.13 -10.09
CA GLY A 113 8.96 6.70 -10.82
C GLY A 113 8.13 7.87 -11.35
N GLU A 114 6.97 7.54 -11.92
CA GLU A 114 6.04 8.50 -12.49
C GLU A 114 4.61 7.96 -12.46
N ASN A 115 3.64 8.86 -12.64
CA ASN A 115 2.25 8.49 -12.88
C ASN A 115 1.97 8.58 -14.38
N GLY A 116 1.66 7.44 -14.99
CA GLY A 116 1.45 7.31 -16.43
C GLY A 116 -0.01 7.14 -16.86
N GLU A 117 -0.96 7.12 -15.91
CA GLU A 117 -2.39 7.01 -16.23
C GLU A 117 -2.88 8.19 -17.08
N LYS A 118 -3.59 7.89 -18.18
CA LYS A 118 -4.03 8.88 -19.18
C LYS A 118 -5.54 9.05 -19.29
N MET A 119 -6.30 8.04 -18.86
CA MET A 119 -7.73 7.93 -19.18
C MET A 119 -8.64 8.40 -18.04
N ILE A 120 -8.13 8.45 -16.81
CA ILE A 120 -8.83 8.84 -15.58
C ILE A 120 -7.85 9.72 -14.78
N ASP A 121 -8.32 10.42 -13.75
CA ASP A 121 -7.45 11.07 -12.76
C ASP A 121 -6.18 10.25 -12.54
N LYS A 122 -5.02 10.91 -12.55
CA LYS A 122 -3.70 10.23 -12.50
C LYS A 122 -3.50 9.32 -11.28
N VAL A 123 -4.43 9.34 -10.31
CA VAL A 123 -4.52 8.46 -9.15
C VAL A 123 -5.99 8.05 -8.97
N CYS A 124 -6.32 6.78 -9.22
CA CYS A 124 -7.70 6.25 -9.10
C CYS A 124 -8.02 5.83 -7.65
N CYS A 125 -7.98 6.77 -6.71
CA CYS A 125 -8.41 6.56 -5.33
C CYS A 125 -9.94 6.59 -5.19
N SER A 126 -10.47 6.12 -4.05
CA SER A 126 -11.88 6.29 -3.70
C SER A 126 -12.25 7.76 -3.50
N ASP A 127 -13.51 8.11 -3.82
CA ASP A 127 -14.11 9.41 -3.48
C ASP A 127 -14.50 9.49 -1.99
N TYR A 128 -14.65 8.35 -1.33
CA TYR A 128 -14.94 8.29 0.10
C TYR A 128 -13.63 8.37 0.90
N PRO A 129 -13.52 9.33 1.84
CA PRO A 129 -12.28 9.51 2.59
C PRO A 129 -12.13 8.43 3.65
N SER A 130 -11.00 7.72 3.62
CA SER A 130 -10.57 6.84 4.72
C SER A 130 -9.76 7.64 5.74
N SER A 131 -9.98 7.36 7.03
CA SER A 131 -9.22 7.91 8.15
C SER A 131 -7.85 7.24 8.36
N LEU A 132 -7.52 6.20 7.57
CA LEU A 132 -6.32 5.38 7.77
C LEU A 132 -5.02 6.20 7.75
N PHE A 133 -4.84 7.07 6.75
CA PHE A 133 -3.58 7.82 6.61
C PHE A 133 -3.36 8.78 7.79
N ASP A 134 -4.39 9.50 8.22
CA ASP A 134 -4.28 10.39 9.37
C ASP A 134 -3.98 9.60 10.64
N ARG A 135 -4.60 8.43 10.83
CA ARG A 135 -4.29 7.53 11.95
C ARG A 135 -2.84 7.01 11.89
N MET A 136 -2.32 6.70 10.70
CA MET A 136 -0.91 6.30 10.53
C MET A 136 0.05 7.42 10.94
N VAL A 137 -0.25 8.67 10.56
CA VAL A 137 0.53 9.84 10.96
C VAL A 137 0.46 10.06 12.47
N GLU A 138 -0.74 9.96 13.07
CA GLU A 138 -0.95 10.11 14.52
C GLU A 138 -0.16 9.08 15.34
N LEU A 139 -0.19 7.81 14.93
CA LEU A 139 0.51 6.73 15.63
C LEU A 139 2.02 6.74 15.39
N GLY A 140 2.49 7.34 14.28
CA GLY A 140 3.91 7.48 13.94
C GLY A 140 4.65 6.15 13.67
N SER A 141 3.93 5.03 13.64
CA SER A 141 4.46 3.68 13.40
C SER A 141 4.78 3.46 11.92
N THR A 142 3.84 3.79 11.03
CA THR A 142 3.94 3.43 9.61
C THR A 142 4.91 4.32 8.85
N LYS A 143 5.88 3.72 8.17
CA LYS A 143 6.94 4.41 7.42
C LYS A 143 6.72 4.38 5.91
N ALA A 144 6.07 3.33 5.41
CA ALA A 144 5.76 3.21 4.00
C ALA A 144 4.42 2.53 3.76
N VAL A 145 3.78 2.93 2.68
CA VAL A 145 2.51 2.41 2.19
C VAL A 145 2.69 2.06 0.72
N PHE A 146 2.18 0.90 0.33
CA PHE A 146 2.31 0.35 -1.00
C PHE A 146 0.96 0.04 -1.60
N CYS A 147 0.76 0.47 -2.85
CA CYS A 147 -0.43 0.13 -3.61
C CYS A 147 -0.14 -0.22 -5.07
N GLY A 148 -1.19 -0.64 -5.77
CA GLY A 148 -1.18 -0.89 -7.21
C GLY A 148 -2.36 -0.18 -7.84
N HIS A 149 -3.26 -0.95 -8.47
CA HIS A 149 -4.52 -0.49 -9.07
C HIS A 149 -4.37 0.39 -10.32
N ASP A 150 -3.55 1.42 -10.28
CA ASP A 150 -3.18 2.25 -11.43
C ASP A 150 -2.03 1.58 -12.19
N HIS A 151 -2.33 0.92 -13.29
CA HIS A 151 -1.41 0.01 -13.98
C HIS A 151 -0.24 0.71 -14.67
N TYR A 152 -0.33 2.02 -14.89
CA TYR A 152 0.74 2.85 -15.44
C TYR A 152 1.51 3.66 -14.40
N ASN A 153 1.10 3.63 -13.12
CA ASN A 153 1.79 4.36 -12.07
C ASN A 153 2.84 3.48 -11.41
N ASN A 154 4.02 4.07 -11.16
CA ASN A 154 5.08 3.46 -10.37
C ASN A 154 5.83 4.50 -9.51
N MET A 155 5.21 5.66 -9.33
CA MET A 155 5.74 6.78 -8.55
C MET A 155 5.92 6.40 -7.08
N SER A 156 6.92 7.02 -6.46
CA SER A 156 7.11 6.99 -5.03
C SER A 156 7.44 8.38 -4.48
N LEU A 157 6.55 8.91 -3.64
CA LEU A 157 6.65 10.20 -2.96
C LEU A 157 6.60 10.00 -1.45
N GLU A 158 7.22 10.89 -0.68
CA GLU A 158 6.98 10.98 0.77
C GLU A 158 6.09 12.17 1.07
N TYR A 159 5.04 11.96 1.85
CA TYR A 159 4.12 13.00 2.31
C TYR A 159 3.85 12.82 3.81
N ARG A 160 3.98 13.90 4.59
CA ARG A 160 3.81 13.89 6.05
C ARG A 160 4.59 12.77 6.77
N GLY A 161 5.80 12.47 6.27
CA GLY A 161 6.71 11.47 6.85
C GLY A 161 6.38 10.01 6.53
N ILE A 162 5.45 9.75 5.60
CA ILE A 162 5.10 8.40 5.13
C ILE A 162 5.42 8.29 3.64
N ARG A 163 6.16 7.25 3.28
CA ARG A 163 6.51 6.90 1.90
C ARG A 163 5.32 6.27 1.18
N LEU A 164 4.72 6.95 0.22
CA LEU A 164 3.62 6.47 -0.63
C LEU A 164 4.19 5.92 -1.94
N THR A 165 4.16 4.61 -2.13
CA THR A 165 4.77 3.94 -3.30
C THR A 165 3.74 3.17 -4.10
N TYR A 166 3.75 3.35 -5.42
CA TYR A 166 3.15 2.40 -6.35
C TYR A 166 4.16 1.31 -6.70
N GLY A 167 3.74 0.04 -6.61
CA GLY A 167 4.51 -1.05 -7.18
C GLY A 167 4.50 -0.99 -8.71
N MET A 168 5.56 -1.49 -9.34
CA MET A 168 5.53 -1.69 -10.79
C MET A 168 4.44 -2.69 -11.18
N SER A 169 3.79 -2.45 -12.31
CA SER A 169 2.74 -3.33 -12.82
C SER A 169 3.35 -4.58 -13.47
N ILE A 170 2.60 -5.67 -13.54
CA ILE A 170 2.91 -6.82 -14.40
C ILE A 170 1.91 -6.96 -15.53
N ASP A 171 0.99 -6.00 -15.64
CA ASP A 171 -0.18 -6.11 -16.50
C ASP A 171 0.19 -6.18 -17.99
N TYR A 172 -0.68 -6.85 -18.70
CA TYR A 172 -0.59 -7.13 -20.11
C TYR A 172 -1.97 -7.07 -20.79
N LEU A 173 -3.07 -6.96 -20.04
CA LEU A 173 -4.42 -7.21 -20.56
C LEU A 173 -5.50 -6.23 -20.06
N ALA A 174 -5.27 -5.41 -19.02
CA ALA A 174 -6.37 -4.59 -18.48
C ALA A 174 -6.83 -3.49 -19.45
N MET A 175 -5.94 -3.02 -20.33
CA MET A 175 -6.25 -1.96 -21.30
C MET A 175 -5.78 -2.34 -22.70
N PRO A 176 -6.55 -2.04 -23.77
CA PRO A 176 -6.10 -2.29 -25.14
C PRO A 176 -4.79 -1.56 -25.44
N GLY A 177 -3.75 -2.29 -25.84
CA GLY A 177 -2.45 -1.73 -26.19
C GLY A 177 -1.42 -1.74 -25.05
N ILE A 178 -1.84 -1.97 -23.80
CA ILE A 178 -0.92 -2.00 -22.65
C ILE A 178 0.14 -3.10 -22.79
N GLU A 179 -0.14 -4.15 -23.57
CA GLU A 179 0.80 -5.22 -23.85
C GLU A 179 2.09 -4.76 -24.54
N LYS A 180 2.04 -3.58 -25.18
CA LYS A 180 3.16 -2.95 -25.89
C LYS A 180 3.92 -1.96 -25.03
N ASP A 181 3.35 -1.54 -23.90
CA ASP A 181 3.95 -0.61 -22.96
C ASP A 181 4.75 -1.40 -21.91
N THR A 182 6.06 -1.16 -21.83
CA THR A 182 6.96 -1.92 -20.95
C THR A 182 7.58 -1.09 -19.83
N ALA A 183 7.49 0.23 -19.89
CA ALA A 183 8.14 1.14 -18.94
C ALA A 183 7.59 0.97 -17.50
N GLN A 184 6.28 0.75 -17.39
CA GLN A 184 5.57 0.50 -16.14
C GLN A 184 5.71 -0.95 -15.64
N ARG A 185 6.28 -1.85 -16.44
CA ARG A 185 6.30 -3.29 -16.14
C ARG A 185 7.52 -3.70 -15.36
N GLY A 186 7.34 -4.49 -14.30
CA GLY A 186 8.45 -4.97 -13.47
C GLY A 186 8.00 -5.45 -12.10
N ALA A 187 8.89 -5.30 -11.11
CA ALA A 187 8.61 -5.54 -9.71
C ALA A 187 9.23 -4.42 -8.85
N GLU A 188 8.74 -4.28 -7.62
CA GLU A 188 9.35 -3.42 -6.60
C GLU A 188 10.06 -4.31 -5.57
N LEU A 189 11.36 -4.07 -5.34
CA LEU A 189 12.12 -4.76 -4.31
C LEU A 189 12.16 -3.90 -3.04
N ILE A 190 11.58 -4.43 -1.96
CA ILE A 190 11.64 -3.84 -0.63
C ILE A 190 12.70 -4.60 0.16
N THR A 191 13.75 -3.90 0.59
CA THR A 191 14.80 -4.46 1.45
C THR A 191 14.66 -3.86 2.84
N LEU A 192 14.34 -4.70 3.84
CA LEU A 192 14.25 -4.30 5.25
C LEU A 192 15.58 -4.56 5.95
N HIS A 193 16.01 -3.61 6.78
CA HIS A 193 17.24 -3.71 7.58
C HIS A 193 16.92 -3.91 9.06
N PRO A 194 17.83 -4.55 9.84
CA PRO A 194 17.60 -4.84 11.26
C PRO A 194 17.34 -3.61 12.14
N ASP A 195 17.74 -2.42 11.70
CA ASP A 195 17.51 -1.15 12.39
C ASP A 195 16.15 -0.50 12.08
N GLY A 196 15.33 -1.16 11.26
CA GLY A 196 14.01 -0.68 10.82
C GLY A 196 14.07 0.28 9.63
N SER A 197 15.25 0.58 9.08
CA SER A 197 15.35 1.29 7.81
C SER A 197 15.01 0.37 6.64
N PHE A 198 14.67 0.96 5.49
CA PHE A 198 14.34 0.20 4.29
C PHE A 198 14.84 0.90 3.03
N ASP A 199 15.17 0.09 2.03
CA ASP A 199 15.48 0.52 0.67
C ASP A 199 14.40 0.05 -0.30
N LEU A 200 14.14 0.88 -1.31
CA LEU A 200 13.25 0.58 -2.42
C LEU A 200 14.02 0.60 -3.74
N ARG A 201 13.75 -0.38 -4.58
CA ARG A 201 14.35 -0.50 -5.91
C ARG A 201 13.34 -1.07 -6.89
N GLN A 202 13.02 -0.29 -7.91
CA GLN A 202 12.35 -0.77 -9.11
C GLN A 202 13.22 -1.78 -9.86
N ILE A 203 12.62 -2.90 -10.24
CA ILE A 203 13.18 -3.93 -11.11
C ILE A 203 12.33 -3.96 -12.38
N PRO A 204 12.66 -3.14 -13.39
CA PRO A 204 11.93 -3.14 -14.65
C PRO A 204 12.01 -4.49 -15.35
N LEU A 205 10.96 -4.87 -16.08
CA LEU A 205 10.87 -6.09 -16.87
C LEU A 205 12.09 -6.28 -17.78
N THR A 206 12.58 -5.21 -18.37
CA THR A 206 13.77 -5.22 -19.25
C THR A 206 15.08 -5.55 -18.52
N GLY A 207 15.10 -5.43 -17.19
CA GLY A 207 16.22 -5.78 -16.33
C GLY A 207 16.13 -7.18 -15.72
N ILE A 208 15.03 -7.91 -15.95
CA ILE A 208 14.87 -9.30 -15.50
C ILE A 208 15.43 -10.20 -16.61
N THR A 209 16.67 -10.64 -16.45
CA THR A 209 17.30 -11.63 -17.35
C THR A 209 17.24 -13.02 -16.72
N ASP A 210 16.92 -14.03 -17.53
CA ASP A 210 16.94 -15.46 -17.16
C ASP A 210 18.32 -15.94 -16.67
#